data_AF-A0A958VUR9-F1
#
_entry.id   AF-A0A958VUR9-F1
#
_cell.length_a   1.000
_cell.length_b   1.000
_cell.length_c   1.000
_cell.angle_alpha   90.00
_cell.angle_beta   90.00
_cell.angle_gamma   90.00
#
_symmetry.space_group_name_H-M   'P 1'
#
loop_
_entity.id
_entity.type
_entity.pdbx_description
1 polymer ?
#
loop_
_entity_poly.entity_id
_entity_poly.type
_entity_poly.pdbx_seq_one_letter_code
_entity_poly.pdbx_strand_id
1 'polypeptide(L)'
;MLETAGDIHVEAAKIQQQIKGYLGLRTSDLIFEYSVMDGKTKLDLITLNSRHNQSFLFHSETGSDKVDALKKMWAYVQNFKEKDNSYTIQWVAAGQHELHTSYFRASNIFNALEKLYYGRDRNTITVFSVVLNPVS
;
A
#
# COMPACT_ATOMS: atom_id res chain seq x y z
N MET A 1 -5.68 -35.61 5.48
CA MET A 1 -6.19 -34.30 5.03
C MET A 1 -5.19 -33.19 5.45
N LEU A 2 -3.93 -33.33 5.03
CA LEU A 2 -2.79 -32.44 5.38
C LEU A 2 -2.22 -31.71 4.14
N GLU A 3 -2.69 -32.06 2.94
CA GLU A 3 -2.15 -31.57 1.67
C GLU A 3 -2.62 -30.14 1.32
N THR A 4 -3.79 -29.71 1.81
CA THR A 4 -4.39 -28.41 1.47
C THR A 4 -3.68 -27.19 2.06
N ALA A 5 -3.09 -27.32 3.26
CA ALA A 5 -2.43 -26.19 3.91
C ALA A 5 -1.07 -25.85 3.28
N GLY A 6 -0.39 -26.85 2.71
CA GLY A 6 0.88 -26.68 1.99
C GLY A 6 0.69 -25.93 0.68
N ASP A 7 -0.29 -26.36 -0.12
CA ASP A 7 -0.60 -25.74 -1.41
C ASP A 7 -1.00 -24.26 -1.28
N ILE A 8 -1.78 -23.93 -0.24
CA ILE A 8 -2.19 -22.54 0.05
C ILE A 8 -0.97 -21.65 0.33
N HIS A 9 0.01 -22.15 1.09
CA HIS A 9 1.24 -21.38 1.37
C HIS A 9 2.09 -21.18 0.12
N VAL A 10 2.18 -22.20 -0.73
CA VAL A 10 2.92 -22.13 -2.01
C VAL A 10 2.26 -21.13 -2.96
N GLU A 11 0.93 -21.17 -3.10
CA GLU A 11 0.19 -20.24 -3.95
C GLU A 11 0.33 -18.80 -3.46
N ALA A 12 0.18 -18.57 -2.15
CA ALA A 12 0.35 -17.25 -1.56
C ALA A 12 1.77 -16.69 -1.80
N ALA A 13 2.81 -17.51 -1.60
CA ALA A 13 4.19 -17.11 -1.84
C ALA A 13 4.44 -16.74 -3.33
N LYS A 14 3.86 -17.52 -4.25
CA LYS A 14 3.94 -17.25 -5.69
C LYS A 14 3.33 -15.89 -6.05
N ILE A 15 2.12 -15.59 -5.56
CA ILE A 15 1.44 -14.31 -5.84
C ILE A 15 2.23 -13.14 -5.22
N GLN A 16 2.72 -13.27 -3.99
CA GLN A 16 3.56 -12.23 -3.38
C GLN A 16 4.82 -11.95 -4.20
N GLN A 17 5.45 -12.99 -4.77
CA GLN A 17 6.61 -12.82 -5.65
C GLN A 17 6.23 -12.11 -6.95
N GLN A 18 5.07 -12.41 -7.54
CA GLN A 18 4.56 -11.72 -8.73
C GLN A 18 4.31 -10.23 -8.46
N ILE A 19 3.65 -9.91 -7.34
CA ILE A 19 3.42 -8.51 -6.91
C ILE A 19 4.74 -7.76 -6.76
N LYS A 20 5.71 -8.36 -6.06
CA LYS A 20 7.05 -7.77 -5.86
C LYS A 20 7.75 -7.53 -7.19
N GLY A 21 7.75 -8.53 -8.08
CA GLY A 21 8.38 -8.43 -9.39
C GLY A 21 7.77 -7.35 -10.28
N TYR A 22 6.44 -7.23 -10.28
CA TYR A 22 5.73 -6.24 -11.09
C TYR A 22 5.97 -4.79 -10.62
N LEU A 23 6.03 -4.56 -9.31
CA LEU A 23 6.27 -3.22 -8.76
C LEU A 23 7.73 -2.75 -8.96
N GLY A 24 8.65 -3.66 -9.31
CA GLY A 24 10.06 -3.34 -9.50
C GLY A 24 10.77 -2.84 -8.22
N LEU A 25 10.14 -3.01 -7.07
CA LEU A 25 10.68 -2.63 -5.77
C LEU A 25 11.64 -3.72 -5.27
N ARG A 26 12.63 -3.33 -4.46
CA ARG A 26 13.44 -4.31 -3.75
C ARG A 26 12.53 -5.10 -2.81
N THR A 27 12.81 -6.39 -2.64
CA THR A 27 12.00 -7.30 -1.82
C THR A 27 11.83 -6.81 -0.37
N SER A 28 12.79 -6.02 0.14
CA SER A 28 12.79 -5.40 1.47
C SER A 28 11.86 -4.19 1.61
N ASP A 29 11.43 -3.60 0.50
CA ASP A 29 10.72 -2.32 0.50
C ASP A 29 9.20 -2.51 0.42
N LEU A 30 8.71 -3.75 0.54
CA LEU A 30 7.30 -4.11 0.42
C LEU A 30 6.88 -5.09 1.53
N ILE A 31 5.92 -4.68 2.35
CA ILE A 31 5.36 -5.45 3.46
C ILE A 31 3.91 -5.84 3.14
N PHE A 32 3.57 -7.10 3.44
CA PHE A 32 2.22 -7.64 3.36
C PHE A 32 1.70 -7.83 4.78
N GLU A 33 0.82 -6.96 5.22
CA GLU A 33 0.21 -7.03 6.56
C GLU A 33 -1.20 -7.60 6.46
N TYR A 34 -1.46 -8.68 7.18
CA TYR A 34 -2.76 -9.34 7.20
C TYR A 34 -3.45 -9.08 8.54
N SER A 35 -4.72 -8.69 8.48
CA SER A 35 -5.59 -8.55 9.65
C SER A 35 -6.94 -9.21 9.38
N VAL A 36 -7.64 -9.61 10.44
CA VAL A 36 -8.99 -10.15 10.34
C VAL A 36 -9.97 -9.04 10.69
N MET A 37 -10.89 -8.74 9.78
CA MET A 37 -11.96 -7.76 9.97
C MET A 37 -13.29 -8.38 9.54
N ASP A 38 -14.28 -8.41 10.43
CA ASP A 38 -15.63 -8.93 10.17
C ASP A 38 -15.66 -10.33 9.53
N GLY A 39 -14.78 -11.23 9.99
CA GLY A 39 -14.66 -12.60 9.47
C GLY A 39 -14.02 -12.71 8.08
N LYS A 40 -13.51 -11.59 7.54
CA LYS A 40 -12.74 -11.53 6.29
C LYS A 40 -11.27 -11.25 6.56
N THR A 41 -10.42 -11.62 5.62
CA THR A 41 -8.99 -11.30 5.67
C THR A 41 -8.73 -10.00 4.93
N LYS A 42 -8.30 -8.96 5.65
CA LYS A 42 -7.79 -7.72 5.07
C LYS A 42 -6.28 -7.86 4.84
N LEU A 43 -5.84 -7.46 3.66
CA LEU A 43 -4.44 -7.34 3.27
C LEU A 43 -4.12 -5.87 3.03
N ASP A 44 -3.24 -5.33 3.87
CA ASP A 44 -2.60 -4.04 3.67
C ASP A 44 -1.24 -4.25 3.01
N LEU A 45 -1.06 -3.67 1.82
CA LEU A 45 0.21 -3.65 1.12
C LEU A 45 0.91 -2.33 1.44
N ILE A 46 2.09 -2.39 2.05
CA ILE A 46 2.80 -1.23 2.59
C ILE A 46 4.14 -1.10 1.87
N THR A 47 4.46 0.08 1.35
CA THR A 47 5.79 0.38 0.82
C THR A 47 6.67 1.05 1.87
N LEU A 48 7.96 0.72 1.87
CA LEU A 48 8.96 1.36 2.70
C LEU A 48 9.88 2.21 1.84
N ASN A 49 10.05 3.47 2.23
CA ASN A 49 11.13 4.31 1.74
C ASN A 49 12.32 4.20 2.70
N SER A 50 13.25 3.30 2.37
CA SER A 50 14.45 3.03 3.17
C SER A 50 15.38 4.23 3.34
N ARG A 51 15.29 5.26 2.49
CA ARG A 51 16.10 6.49 2.61
C ARG A 51 15.61 7.41 3.74
N HIS A 52 14.30 7.47 3.96
CA HIS A 52 13.68 8.39 4.91
C HIS A 52 13.06 7.67 6.12
N ASN A 53 13.20 6.33 6.18
CA ASN A 53 12.59 5.46 7.18
C ASN A 53 11.08 5.70 7.34
N GLN A 54 10.39 5.94 6.21
CA GLN A 54 8.95 6.19 6.16
C GLN A 54 8.25 5.02 5.48
N SER A 55 7.16 4.56 6.08
CA SER A 55 6.23 3.60 5.48
C SER A 55 4.97 4.29 4.98
N PHE A 56 4.39 3.81 3.89
CA PHE A 56 3.13 4.29 3.37
C PHE A 56 2.26 3.14 2.91
N LEU A 57 0.95 3.28 3.07
CA LEU A 57 0.02 2.33 2.50
C LEU A 57 0.05 2.45 0.97
N PHE A 58 0.31 1.35 0.30
CA PHE A 58 0.12 1.22 -1.14
C PHE A 58 -1.36 1.02 -1.45
N HIS A 59 -1.98 0.01 -0.85
CA HIS A 59 -3.39 -0.30 -1.03
C HIS A 59 -3.88 -1.28 0.04
N SER A 60 -5.18 -1.27 0.31
CA SER A 60 -5.86 -2.22 1.19
C SER A 60 -6.87 -3.01 0.41
N GLU A 61 -6.91 -4.33 0.58
CA GLU A 61 -7.85 -5.21 -0.09
C GLU A 61 -8.45 -6.23 0.90
N THR A 62 -9.70 -6.62 0.70
CA THR A 62 -10.38 -7.56 1.60
C THR A 62 -10.86 -8.80 0.85
N GLY A 63 -10.39 -9.95 1.30
CA GLY A 63 -10.74 -11.27 0.77
C GLY A 63 -11.51 -12.13 1.77
N SER A 64 -12.16 -13.18 1.28
CA SER A 64 -12.70 -14.25 2.14
C SER A 64 -11.61 -14.93 2.97
N ASP A 65 -10.43 -15.08 2.37
CA ASP A 65 -9.23 -15.65 2.98
C ASP A 65 -7.96 -14.93 2.48
N LYS A 66 -6.79 -15.41 2.94
CA LYS A 66 -5.48 -14.85 2.61
C LYS A 66 -5.16 -14.89 1.12
N VAL A 67 -5.56 -15.95 0.42
CA VAL A 67 -5.27 -16.15 -1.01
C VAL A 67 -6.21 -15.29 -1.85
N ASP A 68 -7.49 -15.22 -1.50
CA ASP A 68 -8.46 -14.33 -2.16
C ASP A 68 -8.01 -12.85 -2.04
N ALA A 69 -7.62 -12.41 -0.85
CA ALA A 69 -7.11 -11.05 -0.63
C ALA A 69 -5.85 -10.78 -1.50
N LEU A 70 -4.94 -11.75 -1.60
CA LEU A 70 -3.76 -11.66 -2.46
C LEU A 70 -4.10 -11.60 -3.96
N LYS A 71 -5.06 -12.41 -4.43
CA LYS A 71 -5.50 -12.43 -5.83
C LYS A 71 -6.10 -11.09 -6.23
N LYS A 72 -6.96 -10.53 -5.38
CA LYS A 72 -7.53 -9.18 -5.58
C LYS A 72 -6.46 -8.09 -5.56
N MET A 73 -5.52 -8.16 -4.61
CA MET A 73 -4.38 -7.24 -4.55
C MET A 73 -3.52 -7.32 -5.82
N TRP A 74 -3.27 -8.52 -6.33
CA TRP A 74 -2.56 -8.70 -7.60
C TRP A 74 -3.31 -8.07 -8.77
N ALA A 75 -4.62 -8.29 -8.88
CA ALA A 75 -5.45 -7.65 -9.90
C ALA A 75 -5.43 -6.11 -9.79
N TYR A 76 -5.40 -5.55 -8.59
CA TYR A 76 -5.20 -4.11 -8.38
C TYR A 76 -3.82 -3.66 -8.87
N VAL A 77 -2.74 -4.34 -8.44
CA VAL A 77 -1.35 -4.01 -8.81
C VAL A 77 -1.12 -4.05 -10.32
N GLN A 78 -1.84 -4.88 -11.07
CA GLN A 78 -1.74 -4.91 -12.53
C GLN A 78 -2.39 -3.69 -13.22
N ASN A 79 -3.37 -3.05 -12.58
CA ASN A 79 -4.25 -2.05 -13.21
C ASN A 79 -4.24 -0.67 -12.53
N PHE A 80 -3.54 -0.50 -11.39
CA PHE A 80 -3.61 0.74 -10.61
C PHE A 80 -3.16 1.99 -11.39
N LYS A 81 -2.25 1.84 -12.37
CA LYS A 81 -1.76 2.97 -13.17
C LYS A 81 -2.86 3.61 -14.03
N GLU A 82 -3.85 2.83 -14.45
CA GLU A 82 -4.98 3.27 -15.27
C GLU A 82 -6.15 3.77 -14.42
N LYS A 83 -6.31 3.22 -13.21
CA LYS A 83 -7.43 3.53 -12.32
C LYS A 83 -7.17 4.72 -11.39
N ASP A 84 -5.91 4.92 -11.00
CA ASP A 84 -5.55 5.89 -9.97
C ASP A 84 -4.80 7.10 -10.52
N ASN A 85 -5.27 8.25 -10.07
CA ASN A 85 -4.62 9.53 -10.26
C ASN A 85 -3.31 9.61 -9.48
N SER A 86 -2.37 10.41 -9.96
CA SER A 86 -1.10 10.67 -9.29
C SER A 86 -1.21 11.95 -8.47
N TYR A 87 -0.84 11.90 -7.20
CA TYR A 87 -0.83 13.04 -6.29
C TYR A 87 0.57 13.29 -5.75
N THR A 88 0.95 14.55 -5.65
CA THR A 88 2.14 15.01 -4.93
C THR A 88 1.67 15.69 -3.65
N ILE A 89 2.15 15.21 -2.49
CA ILE A 89 1.80 15.76 -1.18
C ILE A 89 3.05 16.28 -0.50
N GLN A 90 3.00 17.54 -0.04
CA GLN A 90 4.04 18.13 0.78
C GLN A 90 3.58 18.23 2.23
N TRP A 91 4.39 17.71 3.15
CA TRP A 91 4.01 17.56 4.54
C TRP A 91 5.22 17.60 5.48
N VAL A 92 4.97 17.87 6.76
CA VAL A 92 5.98 17.88 7.82
C VAL A 92 5.46 17.06 9.00
N ALA A 93 6.34 16.26 9.61
CA ALA A 93 6.02 15.56 10.86
C ALA A 93 6.03 16.55 12.04
N ALA A 94 5.11 16.37 12.99
CA ALA A 94 5.01 17.22 14.17
C ALA A 94 6.33 17.25 14.96
N GLY A 95 6.77 18.46 15.32
CA GLY A 95 8.06 18.67 15.99
C GLY A 95 9.28 18.57 15.09
N GLN A 96 9.12 18.36 13.78
CA GLN A 96 10.19 18.42 12.80
C GLN A 96 10.09 19.70 11.93
N HIS A 97 11.20 20.05 11.30
CA HIS A 97 11.30 21.19 10.39
C HIS A 97 11.56 20.79 8.93
N GLU A 98 11.69 19.49 8.67
CA GLU A 98 11.95 18.98 7.32
C GLU A 98 10.66 18.86 6.52
N LEU A 99 10.62 19.55 5.36
CA LEU A 99 9.54 19.41 4.40
C LEU A 99 9.73 18.14 3.57
N HIS A 100 8.83 17.18 3.74
CA HIS A 100 8.79 15.98 2.93
C HIS A 100 7.90 16.18 1.71
N THR A 101 8.34 15.63 0.57
CA THR A 101 7.52 15.51 -0.65
C THR A 101 7.31 14.03 -0.92
N SER A 102 6.05 13.60 -1.00
CA SER A 102 5.67 12.20 -1.20
C SER A 102 4.68 12.07 -2.35
N TYR A 103 4.81 10.98 -3.10
CA TYR A 103 4.00 10.73 -4.29
C TYR A 103 3.08 9.53 -4.03
N PHE A 104 1.79 9.71 -4.32
CA PHE A 104 0.77 8.70 -4.10
C PHE A 104 -0.04 8.48 -5.37
N ARG A 105 -0.34 7.23 -5.67
CA ARG A 105 -1.41 6.89 -6.62
C ARG A 105 -2.68 6.63 -5.82
N ALA A 106 -3.78 7.30 -6.12
CA ALA A 106 -5.07 7.05 -5.48
C ALA A 106 -6.23 7.48 -6.38
N SER A 107 -7.42 6.94 -6.16
CA SER A 107 -8.61 7.32 -6.95
C SER A 107 -9.04 8.77 -6.69
N ASN A 108 -8.86 9.28 -5.47
CA ASN A 108 -9.19 10.66 -5.10
C ASN A 108 -8.23 11.20 -4.01
N ILE A 109 -8.37 12.49 -3.70
CA ILE A 109 -7.55 13.20 -2.71
C ILE A 109 -7.66 12.62 -1.29
N PHE A 110 -8.84 12.20 -0.86
CA PHE A 110 -9.05 11.62 0.47
C PHE A 110 -8.29 10.31 0.60
N ASN A 111 -8.35 9.44 -0.40
CA ASN A 111 -7.61 8.18 -0.43
C ASN A 111 -6.09 8.40 -0.46
N ALA A 112 -5.61 9.47 -1.12
CA ALA A 112 -4.19 9.83 -1.08
C ALA A 112 -3.75 10.25 0.33
N LEU A 113 -4.59 11.02 1.03
CA LEU A 113 -4.34 11.40 2.43
C LEU A 113 -4.42 10.22 3.38
N GLU A 114 -5.38 9.31 3.21
CA GLU A 114 -5.45 8.08 4.02
C GLU A 114 -4.16 7.26 3.91
N LYS A 115 -3.57 7.17 2.71
CA LYS A 115 -2.29 6.51 2.51
C LYS A 115 -1.13 7.21 3.23
N LEU A 116 -1.14 8.54 3.27
CA LEU A 116 -0.17 9.35 4.01
C LEU A 116 -0.29 9.13 5.53
N TYR A 117 -1.51 9.10 6.06
CA TYR A 117 -1.75 8.96 7.51
C TYR A 117 -1.71 7.50 7.99
N TYR A 118 -1.54 6.53 7.10
CA TYR A 118 -1.56 5.12 7.49
C TYR A 118 -0.54 4.80 8.58
N GLY A 119 -1.00 4.15 9.65
CA GLY A 119 -0.18 3.81 10.81
C GLY A 119 0.28 5.00 11.66
N ARG A 120 -0.26 6.20 11.45
CA ARG A 120 0.11 7.44 12.15
C ARG A 120 -1.11 8.14 12.73
N ASP A 121 -0.91 8.91 13.80
CA ASP A 121 -1.95 9.80 14.33
C ASP A 121 -2.07 11.03 13.42
N ARG A 122 -3.30 11.41 13.05
CA ARG A 122 -3.57 12.53 12.13
C ARG A 122 -3.04 13.87 12.65
N ASN A 123 -2.92 14.05 13.96
CA ASN A 123 -2.40 15.25 14.59
C ASN A 123 -0.87 15.34 14.52
N THR A 124 -0.20 14.28 14.05
CA THR A 124 1.28 14.23 13.96
C THR A 124 1.83 14.66 12.61
N ILE A 125 0.97 15.03 11.65
CA ILE A 125 1.40 15.48 10.32
C ILE A 125 0.68 16.78 9.96
N THR A 126 1.45 17.77 9.51
CA THR A 126 0.92 18.98 8.88
C THR A 126 1.08 18.86 7.37
N VAL A 127 -0.04 18.90 6.64
CA VAL A 127 -0.04 18.90 5.17
C VAL A 127 -0.09 20.34 4.66
N PHE A 128 0.89 20.71 3.82
CA PHE A 128 1.00 22.05 3.24
C PHE A 128 0.33 22.14 1.87
N SER A 129 0.48 21.09 1.06
CA SER A 129 -0.07 21.08 -0.30
C SER A 129 -0.42 19.66 -0.72
N VAL A 130 -1.47 19.56 -1.53
CA VAL A 130 -1.85 18.35 -2.25
C VAL A 130 -2.13 18.75 -3.69
N VAL A 131 -1.33 18.21 -4.61
CA VAL A 131 -1.41 18.53 -6.04
C VAL A 131 -1.78 17.28 -6.80
N LEU A 132 -2.85 17.36 -7.60
CA LEU A 132 -3.16 16.35 -8.62
C LEU A 132 -2.20 16.54 -9.80
N ASN A 133 -1.37 15.54 -10.07
CA ASN A 133 -0.43 15.58 -11.17
C ASN A 133 -1.18 15.34 -12.48
N PRO A 134 -0.91 16.12 -13.54
CA PRO A 134 -1.55 15.93 -14.84
C PRO A 134 -1.23 14.54 -15.40
N VAL A 135 -2.23 13.94 -16.03
CA VAL A 135 -2.08 12.66 -16.74
C VAL A 135 -1.22 12.92 -17.99
N SER A 136 -0.09 12.23 -18.14
CA SER A 136 0.67 12.19 -19.40
C SER A 136 0.17 11.07 -20.29
#